data_AF-A0A538F677-F1
#
_entry.id   AF-A0A538F677-F1
#
_cell.length_a   1.000
_cell.length_b   1.000
_cell.length_c   1.000
_cell.angle_alpha   90.00
_cell.angle_beta   90.00
_cell.angle_gamma   90.00
#
_symmetry.space_group_name_H-M   'P 1'
#
loop_
_entity.id
_entity.type
_entity.pdbx_description
1 polymer ?
#
loop_
_entity_poly.entity_id
_entity_poly.type
_entity_poly.pdbx_seq_one_letter_code
_entity_poly.pdbx_strand_id
1 'polypeptide(L)'
;MLSLGGKPPIRRTPAAYSAGFPRLSDAESALRFALDVENTQVSAYVNALGTVAAPGLRATLASILATEAEHMSVILGELHEPQAPQAVVTGSKPT
;
A
#
# COMPACT_ATOMS: atom_id res chain seq x y z
N MET A 1 -0.15 -14.98 19.75
CA MET A 1 -0.41 -14.37 18.43
C MET A 1 -0.82 -15.46 17.45
N LEU A 2 -2.10 -15.89 17.49
CA LEU A 2 -2.77 -16.83 16.55
C LEU A 2 -4.18 -17.09 17.12
N SER A 3 -5.16 -16.24 16.83
CA SER A 3 -6.56 -16.46 17.28
C SER A 3 -7.61 -16.06 16.25
N LEU A 4 -7.23 -15.91 14.99
CA LEU A 4 -8.15 -15.51 13.90
C LEU A 4 -8.66 -16.70 13.08
N GLY A 5 -8.28 -17.93 13.44
CA GLY A 5 -8.70 -19.17 12.78
C GLY A 5 -8.12 -19.42 11.38
N GLY A 6 -7.42 -18.45 10.79
CA GLY A 6 -6.76 -18.57 9.49
C GLY A 6 -5.36 -19.20 9.55
N LYS A 7 -4.95 -19.83 8.44
CA LYS A 7 -3.56 -20.23 8.21
C LYS A 7 -2.89 -19.12 7.39
N PRO A 8 -1.72 -18.59 7.81
CA PRO A 8 -0.98 -17.63 7.02
C PRO A 8 -0.63 -18.18 5.63
N PRO A 9 -0.55 -17.34 4.60
CA PRO A 9 -0.07 -17.77 3.29
C PRO A 9 1.38 -18.26 3.39
N ILE A 10 1.71 -19.30 2.62
CA ILE A 10 3.07 -19.82 2.54
C ILE A 10 3.93 -18.78 1.81
N ARG A 11 5.04 -18.37 2.43
CA ARG A 11 6.02 -17.48 1.79
C ARG A 11 6.53 -18.11 0.50
N ARG A 12 6.61 -17.35 -0.60
CA ARG A 12 7.18 -17.83 -1.86
C ARG A 12 8.69 -18.08 -1.70
N THR A 13 9.26 -18.98 -2.50
CA THR A 13 10.71 -19.20 -2.49
C THR A 13 11.44 -17.98 -3.04
N PRO A 14 12.72 -17.75 -2.69
CA PRO A 14 13.50 -16.65 -3.26
C PRO A 14 13.51 -16.68 -4.80
N ALA A 15 13.68 -17.86 -5.40
CA ALA A 15 13.63 -18.02 -6.85
C ALA A 15 12.28 -17.60 -7.45
N ALA A 16 11.16 -17.89 -6.77
CA ALA A 16 9.83 -17.49 -7.21
C ALA A 16 9.61 -15.97 -7.09
N TYR A 17 10.21 -15.30 -6.10
CA TYR A 17 10.21 -13.84 -6.03
C TYR A 17 11.06 -13.24 -7.15
N SER A 18 12.28 -13.73 -7.35
CA SER A 18 13.19 -13.22 -8.38
C SER A 18 12.64 -13.39 -9.80
N ALA A 19 11.91 -14.48 -10.08
CA ALA A 19 11.33 -14.72 -11.41
C ALA A 19 10.26 -13.69 -11.81
N GLY A 20 9.56 -13.09 -10.84
CA GLY A 20 8.54 -12.07 -11.07
C GLY A 20 9.00 -10.64 -10.79
N PHE A 21 10.24 -10.46 -10.34
CA PHE A 21 10.77 -9.14 -9.99
C PHE A 21 11.25 -8.42 -11.27
N PRO A 22 10.82 -7.17 -11.53
CA PRO A 22 11.24 -6.45 -12.73
C PRO A 22 12.73 -6.11 -12.67
N ARG A 23 13.34 -5.93 -13.85
CA ARG A 23 14.68 -5.33 -13.92
C ARG A 23 14.55 -3.83 -13.70
N LEU A 24 15.28 -3.31 -12.73
CA LEU A 24 15.33 -1.89 -12.37
C LEU A 24 16.71 -1.37 -12.77
N SER A 25 16.78 -0.56 -13.82
CA SER A 25 18.04 -0.11 -14.44
C SER A 25 18.66 1.11 -13.76
N ASP A 26 17.86 1.83 -12.98
CA ASP A 26 18.20 3.15 -12.43
C ASP A 26 17.35 3.44 -11.19
N ALA A 27 17.67 4.53 -10.49
CA ALA A 27 16.98 4.93 -9.28
C ALA A 27 15.51 5.30 -9.54
N GLU A 28 15.20 5.96 -10.66
CA GLU A 28 13.83 6.35 -10.98
C GLU A 28 12.92 5.14 -11.20
N SER A 29 13.36 4.14 -11.97
CA SER A 29 12.62 2.89 -12.18
C SER A 29 12.42 2.14 -10.87
N ALA A 30 13.40 2.16 -9.97
CA ALA A 30 13.24 1.59 -8.63
C ALA A 30 12.19 2.32 -7.79
N LEU A 31 12.17 3.65 -7.81
CA LEU A 31 11.17 4.47 -7.11
C LEU A 31 9.77 4.26 -7.70
N ARG A 32 9.63 4.20 -9.03
CA ARG A 32 8.34 3.92 -9.69
C ARG A 32 7.83 2.52 -9.35
N PHE A 33 8.69 1.53 -9.33
CA PHE A 33 8.32 0.19 -8.90
C PHE A 33 7.91 0.14 -7.42
N ALA A 34 8.62 0.85 -6.54
CA ALA A 34 8.22 0.98 -5.14
C ALA A 34 6.83 1.63 -5.01
N LEU A 35 6.57 2.70 -5.77
CA LEU A 35 5.26 3.36 -5.80
C LEU A 35 4.13 2.40 -6.24
N ASP A 36 4.36 1.55 -7.24
CA ASP A 36 3.40 0.53 -7.67
C ASP A 36 3.12 -0.52 -6.58
N VAL A 37 4.17 -0.93 -5.86
CA VAL A 37 4.03 -1.84 -4.71
C VAL A 37 3.17 -1.18 -3.63
N GLU A 38 3.47 0.06 -3.23
CA GLU A 38 2.70 0.73 -2.18
C GLU A 38 1.26 1.02 -2.59
N ASN A 39 1.02 1.44 -3.83
CA ASN A 39 -0.34 1.64 -4.34
C ASN A 39 -1.15 0.33 -4.33
N THR A 40 -0.51 -0.81 -4.62
CA THR A 40 -1.12 -2.14 -4.51
C THR A 40 -1.48 -2.46 -3.06
N GLN A 41 -0.58 -2.16 -2.10
CA GLN A 41 -0.83 -2.39 -0.68
C GLN A 41 -1.94 -1.48 -0.13
N VAL A 42 -1.91 -0.19 -0.43
CA VAL A 42 -2.96 0.77 -0.07
C VAL A 42 -4.33 0.28 -0.55
N SER A 43 -4.42 -0.11 -1.82
CA SER A 43 -5.66 -0.65 -2.40
C SER A 43 -6.14 -1.90 -1.66
N ALA A 44 -5.24 -2.82 -1.32
CA ALA A 44 -5.57 -4.03 -0.56
C ALA A 44 -6.08 -3.71 0.86
N TYR A 45 -5.43 -2.79 1.57
CA TYR A 45 -5.84 -2.40 2.94
C TYR A 45 -7.14 -1.60 2.97
N VAL A 46 -7.39 -0.72 2.01
CA VAL A 46 -8.69 -0.03 1.86
C VAL A 46 -9.82 -1.05 1.65
N ASN A 47 -9.61 -2.03 0.76
CA ASN A 47 -10.58 -3.10 0.54
C ASN A 47 -10.79 -3.96 1.80
N ALA A 48 -9.72 -4.28 2.53
CA ALA A 48 -9.80 -5.03 3.79
C ALA A 48 -10.57 -4.24 4.88
N LEU A 49 -10.34 -2.93 5.01
CA LEU A 49 -11.08 -2.07 5.94
C LEU A 49 -12.58 -1.98 5.62
N GLY A 50 -12.97 -2.20 4.35
CA GLY A 50 -14.36 -2.30 3.94
C GLY A 50 -15.08 -3.57 4.43
N THR A 51 -14.35 -4.61 4.84
CA THR A 51 -14.91 -5.93 5.18
C THR A 51 -14.63 -6.36 6.62
N VAL A 52 -13.49 -5.95 7.21
CA VAL A 52 -13.11 -6.34 8.58
C VAL A 52 -13.89 -5.51 9.61
N ALA A 53 -14.66 -6.20 10.45
CA ALA A 53 -15.49 -5.57 11.49
C ALA A 53 -14.79 -5.45 12.86
N ALA A 54 -13.84 -6.33 13.18
CA ALA A 54 -13.22 -6.39 14.50
C ALA A 54 -12.39 -5.11 14.80
N PRO A 55 -12.73 -4.31 15.84
CA PRO A 55 -12.14 -2.98 16.04
C PRO A 55 -10.61 -2.97 16.16
N GLY A 56 -10.02 -3.92 16.91
CA GLY A 56 -8.58 -4.00 17.05
C GLY A 56 -7.86 -4.33 15.73
N LEU A 57 -8.48 -5.17 14.88
CA LEU A 57 -7.94 -5.46 13.55
C LEU A 57 -8.09 -4.26 12.63
N ARG A 58 -9.22 -3.54 12.69
CA ARG A 58 -9.42 -2.30 11.92
C ARG A 58 -8.37 -1.26 12.27
N ALA A 59 -8.07 -1.06 13.55
CA ALA A 59 -7.02 -0.14 13.99
C ALA A 59 -5.65 -0.56 13.45
N THR A 60 -5.34 -1.86 13.49
CA THR A 60 -4.09 -2.40 12.92
C THR A 60 -3.99 -2.16 11.42
N LEU A 61 -5.05 -2.48 10.67
CA LEU A 61 -5.09 -2.28 9.21
C LEU A 61 -5.01 -0.79 8.83
N ALA A 62 -5.66 0.08 9.59
CA ALA A 62 -5.60 1.53 9.38
C ALA A 62 -4.19 2.09 9.65
N SER A 63 -3.50 1.57 10.67
CA SER A 63 -2.10 1.94 10.94
C SER A 63 -1.19 1.54 9.80
N ILE A 64 -1.34 0.33 9.25
CA ILE A 64 -0.52 -0.11 8.10
C ILE A 64 -0.84 0.76 6.88
N LEU A 65 -2.12 0.98 6.58
CA LEU A 65 -2.55 1.87 5.50
C LEU A 65 -1.92 3.28 5.61
N ALA A 66 -1.90 3.86 6.81
CA ALA A 66 -1.28 5.17 7.04
C ALA A 66 0.21 5.15 6.75
N THR A 67 0.94 4.13 7.23
CA THR A 67 2.36 3.95 6.95
C THR A 67 2.65 3.79 5.46
N GLU A 68 1.87 2.99 4.72
CA GLU A 68 2.09 2.87 3.27
C GLU A 68 1.81 4.18 2.53
N ALA A 69 0.83 4.97 2.99
CA ALA A 69 0.58 6.30 2.43
C ALA A 69 1.74 7.28 2.71
N GLU A 70 2.37 7.20 3.89
CA GLU A 70 3.58 7.96 4.23
C GLU A 70 4.75 7.57 3.31
N HIS A 71 4.96 6.27 3.07
CA HIS A 71 5.98 5.79 2.12
C HIS A 71 5.75 6.36 0.70
N MET A 72 4.51 6.30 0.21
CA MET A 72 4.16 6.89 -1.09
C MET A 72 4.47 8.38 -1.14
N SER A 73 4.18 9.12 -0.07
CA SER A 73 4.45 10.55 0.02
C SER A 73 5.95 10.85 -0.11
N VAL A 74 6.81 10.06 0.54
CA VAL A 74 8.27 10.18 0.41
C VAL A 74 8.72 9.85 -1.01
N ILE A 75 8.26 8.73 -1.57
CA ILE A 75 8.63 8.29 -2.94
C ILE A 75 8.24 9.35 -3.99
N LEU A 76 7.03 9.90 -3.89
CA LEU A 76 6.57 10.98 -4.77
C LEU A 76 7.45 12.22 -4.65
N GLY A 77 7.92 12.56 -3.45
CA GLY A 77 8.85 13.66 -3.22
C GLY A 77 10.18 13.44 -3.93
N GLU A 78 10.75 12.24 -3.85
CA GLU A 78 12.00 11.87 -4.55
C GLU A 78 11.82 11.86 -6.08
N LEU A 79 10.62 11.50 -6.56
CA LEU A 79 10.24 11.59 -7.97
C LEU A 79 9.92 13.02 -8.43
N HIS A 80 9.95 14.01 -7.53
CA HIS A 80 9.54 15.39 -7.79
C HIS A 80 8.08 15.53 -8.27
N GLU A 81 7.22 14.62 -7.81
CA GLU A 81 5.79 14.58 -8.08
C GLU A 81 4.98 15.12 -6.88
N PRO A 82 3.71 15.49 -7.06
CA PRO A 82 2.84 15.90 -5.96
C PRO A 82 2.70 14.79 -4.89
N GLN A 83 3.12 15.09 -3.67
CA GLN A 83 3.18 14.14 -2.54
C GLN A 83 1.83 13.85 -1.88
N ALA A 84 0.78 14.55 -2.30
CA ALA A 84 -0.60 14.31 -1.91
C ALA A 84 -1.45 14.16 -3.18
N PRO A 85 -2.39 13.20 -3.23
CA PRO A 85 -3.48 13.29 -4.19
C PRO A 85 -4.11 14.68 -4.05
N GLN A 86 -4.56 15.30 -5.15
CA GLN A 86 -5.41 16.49 -5.01
C GLN A 86 -6.46 16.18 -3.95
N ALA A 87 -6.48 17.01 -2.90
CA ALA A 87 -7.23 16.77 -1.67
C ALA A 87 -8.56 16.13 -2.01
N VAL A 88 -8.84 14.97 -1.39
CA VAL A 88 -10.08 14.21 -1.53
C VAL A 88 -11.23 15.20 -1.76
N VAL A 89 -11.77 15.27 -2.98
CA VAL A 89 -12.90 16.15 -3.29
C VAL A 89 -14.10 15.55 -2.55
N THR A 90 -14.23 15.90 -1.28
CA THR A 90 -15.40 15.57 -0.47
C THR A 90 -16.51 16.55 -0.83
N GLY A 91 -17.13 16.33 -1.98
CA GLY A 91 -18.37 16.97 -2.41
C GLY A 91 -18.22 18.35 -3.04
N SER A 92 -18.77 18.49 -4.25
CA SER A 92 -19.19 19.80 -4.77
C SER A 92 -20.28 20.36 -3.85
N LYS A 93 -20.13 21.62 -3.43
CA LYS A 93 -21.15 22.38 -2.70
C LYS A 93 -22.51 22.26 -3.44
N PRO A 94 -23.61 21.86 -2.79
CA PRO A 94 -24.93 21.93 -3.43
C PRO A 94 -25.21 23.39 -3.79
N THR A 95 -25.58 23.63 -5.05
CA THR A 95 -26.13 24.90 -5.52
C THR A 95 -27.57 25.08 -5.06
#